data_AF-A0A926FIA2-F1
#
_entry.id   AF-A0A926FIA2-F1
#
_cell.length_a   1.000
_cell.length_b   1.000
_cell.length_c   1.000
_cell.angle_alpha   90.00
_cell.angle_beta   90.00
_cell.angle_gamma   90.00
#
_symmetry.space_group_name_H-M   'P 1'
#
loop_
_entity.id
_entity.type
_entity.pdbx_description
1 polymer ?
#
loop_
_entity_poly.entity_id
_entity_poly.type
_entity_poly.pdbx_seq_one_letter_code
_entity_poly.pdbx_strand_id
1 'polypeptide(L)'
;MRRAVIAVVFLAAAAALLAAEKPPAAPTFCVEWVRQSKEGYERLTVFADRMLVWKTSRSGQEEVRRQTLPVNELSFYCAYFARAEFWDLPEDFRSKVSGDWTAHSQVQLVRPDGSRKRVRFDEFSALSHDASQLRSALEGLKSLFTNPIPPASRFAAERLVPGTVLKRFDGAAFRVLGVHAGHAELEGVSEPYRFYMKVEELRFQFSPPE
;
A
#
# COMPACT_ATOMS: atom_id res chain seq x y z
N MET A 1 61.28 -39.26 45.37
CA MET A 1 61.58 -39.77 44.01
C MET A 1 60.37 -39.50 43.12
N ARG A 2 60.60 -38.93 41.92
CA ARG A 2 59.68 -38.74 40.75
C ARG A 2 58.55 -37.71 40.99
N ARG A 3 58.61 -36.43 40.57
CA ARG A 3 58.70 -35.77 39.24
C ARG A 3 57.67 -36.26 38.20
N ALA A 4 56.67 -35.42 37.90
CA ALA A 4 56.10 -35.19 36.55
C ALA A 4 55.16 -33.94 36.56
N VAL A 5 55.58 -32.81 35.94
CA VAL A 5 55.08 -32.18 34.67
C VAL A 5 53.74 -31.41 34.85
N ILE A 6 53.72 -30.09 35.13
CA ILE A 6 53.80 -28.90 34.23
C ILE A 6 52.92 -28.96 32.95
N ALA A 7 51.71 -28.41 33.09
CA ALA A 7 51.16 -27.19 32.47
C ALA A 7 50.72 -27.10 30.98
N VAL A 8 49.58 -26.37 30.84
CA VAL A 8 49.02 -25.58 29.71
C VAL A 8 48.63 -26.42 28.48
N VAL A 9 47.60 -26.22 27.65
CA VAL A 9 46.89 -25.08 27.02
C VAL A 9 45.59 -25.75 26.46
N PHE A 10 44.39 -25.19 26.41
CA PHE A 10 43.93 -24.16 25.46
C PHE A 10 42.55 -23.62 25.87
N LEU A 11 42.55 -22.32 26.19
CA LEU A 11 41.39 -21.45 26.05
C LEU A 11 41.15 -21.26 24.55
N ALA A 12 40.11 -21.86 23.98
CA ALA A 12 39.69 -21.62 22.61
C ALA A 12 38.17 -21.78 22.47
N ALA A 13 37.41 -20.88 23.09
CA ALA A 13 35.97 -20.82 22.90
C ALA A 13 35.45 -19.37 23.03
N ALA A 14 35.96 -18.46 22.19
CA ALA A 14 35.40 -17.10 22.12
C ALA A 14 35.73 -16.40 20.79
N ALA A 15 35.57 -17.08 19.65
CA ALA A 15 35.79 -16.46 18.33
C ALA A 15 34.67 -16.76 17.30
N ALA A 16 33.47 -17.11 17.76
CA ALA A 16 32.34 -17.48 16.89
C ALA A 16 31.11 -16.55 17.00
N LEU A 17 31.24 -15.36 17.59
CA LEU A 17 30.11 -14.43 17.81
C LEU A 17 30.17 -13.12 17.02
N LEU A 18 31.05 -13.03 16.03
CA LEU A 18 31.07 -11.89 15.09
C LEU A 18 30.89 -12.40 13.66
N ALA A 19 29.85 -13.21 13.44
CA ALA A 19 29.22 -13.22 12.13
C ALA A 19 28.58 -11.83 11.99
N ALA A 20 29.28 -10.92 11.32
CA ALA A 20 28.70 -9.65 10.90
C ALA A 20 27.45 -9.99 10.08
N GLU A 21 26.29 -9.82 10.72
CA GLU A 21 25.00 -10.00 10.08
C GLU A 21 24.96 -9.02 8.92
N LYS A 22 25.11 -9.54 7.70
CA LYS A 22 25.08 -8.72 6.48
C LYS A 22 23.80 -7.90 6.57
N PRO A 23 23.86 -6.56 6.46
CA PRO A 23 22.67 -5.73 6.51
C PRO A 23 21.64 -6.33 5.55
N PRO A 24 20.39 -6.54 5.98
CA PRO A 24 19.38 -7.10 5.11
C PRO A 24 19.37 -6.29 3.83
N ALA A 25 19.48 -6.99 2.69
CA ALA A 25 19.50 -6.33 1.40
C ALA A 25 18.26 -5.42 1.29
N ALA A 26 18.47 -4.17 0.88
CA ALA A 26 17.39 -3.20 0.79
C ALA A 26 16.23 -3.81 -0.03
N PRO A 27 14.97 -3.66 0.43
CA PRO A 27 13.83 -4.28 -0.21
C PRO A 27 13.68 -3.75 -1.64
N THR A 28 13.36 -4.64 -2.58
CA THR A 28 13.18 -4.28 -3.99
C THR A 28 11.85 -3.56 -4.26
N PHE A 29 10.87 -3.70 -3.38
CA PHE A 29 9.56 -3.05 -3.43
C PHE A 29 9.02 -2.84 -2.01
N CYS A 30 8.09 -1.91 -1.82
CA CYS A 30 7.43 -1.70 -0.52
C CYS A 30 5.99 -2.23 -0.46
N VAL A 31 5.31 -2.35 -1.60
CA VAL A 31 4.04 -3.07 -1.71
C VAL A 31 3.90 -3.79 -3.05
N GLU A 32 3.35 -5.00 -3.00
CA GLU A 32 2.84 -5.74 -4.16
C GLU A 32 1.39 -6.16 -3.87
N TRP A 33 0.49 -5.92 -4.82
CA TRP A 33 -0.87 -6.39 -4.76
C TRP A 33 -1.18 -7.24 -5.99
N VAL A 34 -1.55 -8.49 -5.75
CA VAL A 34 -2.00 -9.43 -6.78
C VAL A 34 -3.48 -9.69 -6.60
N ARG A 35 -4.27 -9.47 -7.65
CA ARG A 35 -5.67 -9.87 -7.75
C ARG A 35 -5.80 -10.92 -8.84
N GLN A 36 -6.36 -12.08 -8.53
CA GLN A 36 -6.46 -13.22 -9.44
C GLN A 36 -7.87 -13.79 -9.45
N SER A 37 -8.37 -14.12 -10.64
CA SER A 37 -9.62 -14.83 -10.88
C SER A 37 -9.40 -15.89 -11.97
N LYS A 38 -10.45 -16.61 -12.37
CA LYS A 38 -10.38 -17.51 -13.55
C LYS A 38 -10.24 -16.75 -14.87
N GLU A 39 -10.72 -15.52 -14.94
CA GLU A 39 -10.67 -14.70 -16.16
C GLU A 39 -9.27 -14.11 -16.43
N GLY A 40 -8.45 -13.99 -15.38
CA GLY A 40 -7.19 -13.29 -15.48
C GLY A 40 -6.57 -12.91 -14.14
N TYR A 41 -5.47 -12.17 -14.22
CA TYR A 41 -4.83 -11.58 -13.05
C TYR A 41 -4.44 -10.12 -13.28
N GLU A 42 -4.32 -9.41 -12.17
CA GLU A 42 -3.78 -8.06 -12.09
C GLU A 42 -2.69 -8.07 -11.00
N ARG A 43 -1.55 -7.42 -11.26
CA ARG A 43 -0.46 -7.24 -10.32
C ARG A 43 0.01 -5.79 -10.33
N LEU A 44 -0.08 -5.13 -9.19
CA LEU A 44 0.41 -3.78 -8.95
C LEU A 44 1.64 -3.85 -8.02
N THR A 45 2.75 -3.23 -8.38
CA THR A 45 3.97 -3.23 -7.57
C THR A 45 4.57 -1.83 -7.50
N VAL A 46 4.89 -1.37 -6.27
CA VAL A 46 5.64 -0.14 -6.01
C VAL A 46 7.09 -0.51 -5.68
N PHE A 47 7.97 -0.41 -6.67
CA PHE A 47 9.38 -0.72 -6.54
C PHE A 47 10.16 0.41 -5.84
N ALA A 48 11.21 0.03 -5.11
CA ALA A 48 12.09 0.95 -4.41
C ALA A 48 12.93 1.84 -5.35
N ASP A 49 13.02 1.49 -6.64
CA ASP A 49 13.68 2.27 -7.69
C ASP A 49 12.79 3.36 -8.30
N ARG A 50 11.62 3.62 -7.69
CA ARG A 50 10.56 4.55 -8.10
C ARG A 50 9.66 4.04 -9.22
N MET A 51 9.78 2.77 -9.63
CA MET A 51 8.88 2.23 -10.63
C MET A 51 7.56 1.79 -10.00
N LEU A 52 6.45 2.36 -10.46
CA LEU A 52 5.14 1.77 -10.31
C LEU A 52 4.88 0.91 -11.53
N VAL A 53 4.52 -0.36 -11.33
CA VAL A 53 4.23 -1.30 -12.42
C VAL A 53 2.85 -1.90 -12.20
N TRP A 54 2.03 -1.89 -13.24
CA TRP A 54 0.76 -2.59 -13.28
C TRP A 54 0.76 -3.58 -14.45
N LYS A 55 0.74 -4.87 -14.11
CA LYS A 55 0.65 -5.97 -15.06
C LYS A 55 -0.75 -6.55 -15.02
N THR A 56 -1.38 -6.72 -16.17
CA THR A 56 -2.67 -7.39 -16.30
C THR A 56 -2.53 -8.56 -17.27
N SER A 57 -3.34 -9.60 -17.07
CA SER A 57 -3.55 -10.64 -18.06
C SER A 57 -5.01 -10.99 -18.13
N ARG A 58 -5.57 -10.99 -19.33
CA ARG A 58 -6.95 -11.38 -19.63
C ARG A 58 -6.97 -12.15 -20.95
N SER A 59 -7.69 -13.27 -20.99
CA SER A 59 -7.87 -14.09 -22.21
C SER A 59 -6.55 -14.47 -22.91
N GLY A 60 -5.47 -14.69 -22.13
CA GLY A 60 -4.15 -15.07 -22.65
C GLY A 60 -3.29 -13.92 -23.18
N GLN A 61 -3.80 -12.68 -23.20
CA GLN A 61 -3.00 -11.50 -23.50
C GLN A 61 -2.44 -10.90 -22.19
N GLU A 62 -1.17 -10.50 -22.20
CA GLU A 62 -0.56 -9.77 -21.09
C GLU A 62 -0.31 -8.31 -21.48
N GLU A 63 -0.65 -7.38 -20.59
CA GLU A 63 -0.35 -5.96 -20.73
C GLU A 63 0.50 -5.53 -19.52
N VAL A 64 1.51 -4.69 -19.76
CA VAL A 64 2.37 -4.13 -18.71
C VAL A 64 2.42 -2.63 -18.88
N ARG A 65 1.94 -1.91 -17.87
CA ARG A 65 2.06 -0.46 -17.76
C ARG A 65 3.09 -0.10 -16.70
N ARG A 66 3.87 0.95 -16.97
CA ARG A 66 4.94 1.43 -16.08
C ARG A 66 4.87 2.94 -15.95
N GLN A 67 5.10 3.44 -14.75
CA GLN A 67 5.22 4.85 -14.47
C GLN A 67 6.33 5.09 -13.46
N THR A 68 7.10 6.15 -13.67
CA THR A 68 8.11 6.59 -12.71
C THR A 68 7.46 7.52 -11.69
N LEU A 69 7.54 7.16 -10.42
CA LEU A 69 7.08 8.00 -9.32
C LEU A 69 8.11 9.09 -8.99
N PRO A 70 7.67 10.32 -8.70
CA PRO A 70 8.51 11.30 -8.01
C PRO A 70 9.06 10.73 -6.70
N VAL A 71 10.26 11.18 -6.29
CA VAL A 71 10.94 10.67 -5.08
C VAL A 71 10.07 10.86 -3.84
N ASN A 72 9.44 12.04 -3.70
CA ASN A 72 8.54 12.35 -2.60
C ASN A 72 7.28 11.47 -2.58
N GLU A 73 6.75 11.09 -3.76
CA GLU A 73 5.62 10.17 -3.85
C GLU A 73 6.02 8.75 -3.44
N LEU A 74 7.18 8.26 -3.88
CA LEU A 74 7.70 6.97 -3.44
C LEU A 74 7.86 6.93 -1.91
N SER A 75 8.51 7.95 -1.34
CA SER A 75 8.70 8.07 0.11
C SER A 75 7.36 8.07 0.85
N PHE A 76 6.37 8.81 0.33
CA PHE A 76 5.03 8.83 0.88
C PHE A 76 4.38 7.45 0.87
N TYR A 77 4.33 6.76 -0.27
CA TYR A 77 3.68 5.45 -0.37
C TYR A 77 4.34 4.40 0.50
N CYS A 78 5.67 4.33 0.50
CA CYS A 78 6.36 3.35 1.33
C CYS A 78 6.20 3.64 2.83
N ALA A 79 6.15 4.91 3.25
CA ALA A 79 5.80 5.27 4.63
C ALA A 79 4.33 4.94 4.96
N TYR A 80 3.40 5.22 4.05
CA TYR A 80 1.98 4.93 4.19
C TYR A 80 1.73 3.43 4.38
N PHE A 81 2.34 2.56 3.56
CA PHE A 81 2.21 1.11 3.69
C PHE A 81 3.01 0.50 4.87
N ALA A 82 3.88 1.29 5.50
CA ALA A 82 4.62 0.88 6.70
C ALA A 82 3.88 1.18 8.01
N ARG A 83 2.75 1.92 7.97
CA ARG A 83 2.00 2.32 9.16
C ARG A 83 1.52 1.12 9.98
N ALA A 84 1.45 1.29 11.30
CA ALA A 84 1.15 0.22 12.24
C ALA A 84 -0.20 -0.45 11.97
N GLU A 85 -1.23 0.31 11.57
CA GLU A 85 -2.58 -0.20 11.40
C GLU A 85 -2.63 -1.32 10.34
N PHE A 86 -1.88 -1.20 9.24
CA PHE A 86 -1.76 -2.25 8.23
C PHE A 86 -0.95 -3.45 8.72
N TRP A 87 0.02 -3.21 9.60
CA TRP A 87 0.89 -4.23 10.19
C TRP A 87 0.28 -4.98 11.36
N ASP A 88 -0.83 -4.48 11.90
CA ASP A 88 -1.62 -5.15 12.94
C ASP A 88 -2.86 -5.88 12.39
N LEU A 89 -3.22 -5.68 11.11
CA LEU A 89 -4.29 -6.44 10.43
C LEU A 89 -4.13 -7.98 10.55
N PRO A 90 -5.23 -8.74 10.67
CA PRO A 90 -5.23 -10.17 10.35
C PRO A 90 -4.65 -10.47 8.95
N GLU A 91 -4.00 -11.62 8.78
CA GLU A 91 -3.40 -12.01 7.49
C GLU A 91 -4.43 -12.51 6.46
N ASP A 92 -5.64 -12.84 6.88
CA ASP A 92 -6.66 -13.46 6.03
C ASP A 92 -8.07 -12.99 6.42
N PHE A 93 -8.71 -12.30 5.48
CA PHE A 93 -10.09 -11.81 5.56
C PHE A 93 -11.02 -12.57 4.61
N ARG A 94 -10.52 -13.59 3.89
CA ARG A 94 -11.30 -14.27 2.86
C ARG A 94 -12.60 -14.84 3.43
N SER A 95 -13.70 -14.53 2.76
CA SER A 95 -15.04 -15.01 3.10
C SER A 95 -15.21 -16.51 2.91
N LYS A 96 -14.26 -17.15 2.21
CA LYS A 96 -14.31 -18.56 1.74
C LYS A 96 -15.44 -18.84 0.75
N VAL A 97 -16.08 -17.80 0.22
CA VAL A 97 -17.04 -17.93 -0.88
C VAL A 97 -16.25 -18.22 -2.16
N SER A 98 -16.35 -19.47 -2.64
CA SER A 98 -15.76 -19.90 -3.89
C SER A 98 -16.79 -19.83 -5.02
N GLY A 99 -16.45 -19.12 -6.09
CA GLY A 99 -17.21 -19.08 -7.33
C GLY A 99 -16.27 -18.85 -8.49
N ASP A 100 -16.70 -19.22 -9.71
CA ASP A 100 -15.87 -19.12 -10.91
C ASP A 100 -15.40 -17.68 -11.21
N TRP A 101 -16.15 -16.71 -10.70
CA TRP A 101 -15.94 -15.28 -10.91
C TRP A 101 -15.33 -14.57 -9.69
N THR A 102 -15.11 -15.27 -8.57
CA THR A 102 -14.59 -14.63 -7.36
C THR A 102 -13.13 -14.26 -7.56
N ALA A 103 -12.82 -12.96 -7.47
CA ALA A 103 -11.43 -12.52 -7.45
C ALA A 103 -10.83 -12.62 -6.04
N HIS A 104 -9.68 -13.27 -5.95
CA HIS A 104 -8.86 -13.34 -4.74
C HIS A 104 -7.74 -12.30 -4.81
N SER A 105 -7.55 -11.57 -3.72
CA SER A 105 -6.51 -10.56 -3.57
C SER A 105 -5.49 -10.98 -2.53
N GLN A 106 -4.22 -10.73 -2.82
CA GLN A 106 -3.10 -10.88 -1.92
C GLN A 106 -2.26 -9.60 -1.97
N VAL A 107 -2.10 -8.95 -0.81
CA VAL A 107 -1.22 -7.80 -0.63
C VAL A 107 0.01 -8.25 0.15
N GLN A 108 1.20 -7.98 -0.38
CA GLN A 108 2.48 -8.20 0.24
C GLN A 108 3.09 -6.85 0.58
N LEU A 109 3.16 -6.53 1.87
CA LEU A 109 3.79 -5.34 2.41
C LEU A 109 5.24 -5.67 2.78
N VAL A 110 6.15 -4.71 2.58
CA VAL A 110 7.57 -4.83 2.93
C VAL A 110 8.04 -3.54 3.56
N ARG A 111 8.66 -3.63 4.74
CA ARG A 111 9.27 -2.49 5.44
C ARG A 111 10.73 -2.30 5.04
N PRO A 112 11.34 -1.14 5.33
CA PRO A 112 12.76 -0.88 5.08
C PRO A 112 13.71 -1.86 5.77
N ASP A 113 13.30 -2.43 6.91
CA ASP A 113 14.03 -3.46 7.65
C ASP A 113 13.98 -4.86 6.98
N GLY A 114 13.26 -4.98 5.87
CA GLY A 114 13.06 -6.23 5.15
C GLY A 114 11.97 -7.14 5.72
N SER A 115 11.31 -6.74 6.81
CA SER A 115 10.16 -7.47 7.33
C SER A 115 9.03 -7.49 6.30
N ARG A 116 8.21 -8.53 6.34
CA ARG A 116 7.20 -8.81 5.33
C ARG A 116 5.88 -9.17 5.99
N LYS A 117 4.79 -8.64 5.44
CA LYS A 117 3.43 -9.02 5.85
C LYS A 117 2.57 -9.35 4.65
N ARG A 118 1.73 -10.37 4.80
CA ARG A 118 0.75 -10.75 3.80
C ARG A 118 -0.67 -10.54 4.32
N VAL A 119 -1.50 -9.87 3.53
CA VAL A 119 -2.93 -9.71 3.79
C VAL A 119 -3.71 -10.27 2.61
N ARG A 120 -4.62 -11.20 2.88
CA ARG A 120 -5.47 -11.83 1.87
C ARG A 120 -6.91 -11.43 2.07
N PHE A 121 -7.60 -11.17 0.98
CA PHE A 121 -9.05 -10.91 0.96
C PHE A 121 -9.63 -11.32 -0.39
N ASP A 122 -10.94 -11.41 -0.48
CA ASP A 122 -11.70 -11.64 -1.71
C ASP A 122 -12.76 -10.55 -1.88
N GLU A 123 -13.44 -10.59 -3.01
CA GLU A 123 -14.45 -9.60 -3.39
C GLU A 123 -15.60 -9.47 -2.38
N PHE A 124 -15.92 -10.55 -1.67
CA PHE A 124 -17.02 -10.64 -0.71
C PHE A 124 -16.54 -10.53 0.75
N SER A 125 -15.28 -10.21 0.97
CA SER A 125 -14.72 -10.09 2.31
C SER A 125 -15.32 -8.90 3.06
N ALA A 126 -15.80 -9.12 4.27
CA ALA A 126 -16.13 -8.06 5.20
C ALA A 126 -14.83 -7.49 5.78
N LEU A 127 -14.29 -6.45 5.13
CA LEU A 127 -13.04 -5.81 5.53
C LEU A 127 -13.25 -4.92 6.75
N SER A 128 -12.26 -4.91 7.65
CA SER A 128 -12.17 -3.85 8.67
C SER A 128 -11.96 -2.48 8.02
N HIS A 129 -12.07 -1.42 8.81
CA HIS A 129 -11.80 -0.06 8.34
C HIS A 129 -10.40 0.06 7.70
N ASP A 130 -9.36 -0.40 8.40
CA ASP A 130 -7.98 -0.29 7.94
C ASP A 130 -7.70 -1.19 6.72
N ALA A 131 -8.30 -2.39 6.66
CA ALA A 131 -8.19 -3.24 5.48
C ALA A 131 -8.90 -2.62 4.26
N SER A 132 -10.01 -1.92 4.47
CA SER A 132 -10.70 -1.15 3.43
C SER A 132 -9.83 0.02 2.96
N GLN A 133 -9.21 0.76 3.88
CA GLN A 133 -8.26 1.84 3.52
C GLN A 133 -7.07 1.31 2.72
N LEU A 134 -6.50 0.15 3.10
CA LEU A 134 -5.42 -0.50 2.36
C LEU A 134 -5.85 -0.81 0.92
N ARG A 135 -7.02 -1.44 0.75
CA ARG A 135 -7.60 -1.72 -0.58
C ARG A 135 -7.82 -0.44 -1.38
N SER A 136 -8.42 0.59 -0.79
CA SER A 136 -8.68 1.87 -1.46
C SER A 136 -7.40 2.56 -1.91
N ALA A 137 -6.34 2.55 -1.09
CA ALA A 137 -5.04 3.12 -1.46
C ALA A 137 -4.41 2.40 -2.66
N LEU A 138 -4.53 1.07 -2.73
CA LEU A 138 -4.05 0.27 -3.85
C LEU A 138 -4.85 0.52 -5.13
N GLU A 139 -6.17 0.65 -5.03
CA GLU A 139 -7.03 1.06 -6.16
C GLU A 139 -6.71 2.49 -6.63
N GLY A 140 -6.44 3.41 -5.69
CA GLY A 140 -5.98 4.77 -5.99
C GLY A 140 -4.63 4.78 -6.74
N LEU A 141 -3.68 3.95 -6.31
CA LEU A 141 -2.43 3.76 -7.06
C LEU A 141 -2.66 3.17 -8.45
N LYS A 142 -3.55 2.20 -8.60
CA LYS A 142 -3.90 1.64 -9.91
C LYS A 142 -4.51 2.70 -10.82
N SER A 143 -5.29 3.62 -10.25
CA SER A 143 -5.94 4.69 -11.00
C SER A 143 -4.93 5.54 -11.78
N LEU A 144 -3.68 5.69 -11.31
CA LEU A 144 -2.59 6.37 -12.04
C LEU A 144 -2.41 5.92 -13.49
N PHE A 145 -2.72 4.66 -13.78
CA PHE A 145 -2.56 4.07 -15.11
C PHE A 145 -3.80 4.10 -15.99
N THR A 146 -4.98 4.23 -15.38
CA THR A 146 -6.26 4.21 -16.10
C THR A 146 -6.82 5.62 -16.27
N ASN A 147 -6.58 6.47 -15.29
CA ASN A 147 -6.88 7.89 -15.27
C ASN A 147 -5.57 8.60 -14.95
N PRO A 148 -4.97 9.42 -15.82
CA PRO A 148 -3.82 10.21 -15.42
C PRO A 148 -4.21 10.97 -14.14
N ILE A 149 -3.59 10.62 -12.99
CA ILE A 149 -3.97 11.21 -11.70
C ILE A 149 -3.97 12.71 -11.92
N PRO A 150 -5.09 13.39 -11.63
CA PRO A 150 -5.15 14.82 -11.80
C PRO A 150 -3.99 15.39 -10.98
N PRO A 151 -3.10 16.19 -11.56
CA PRO A 151 -2.03 16.81 -10.80
C PRO A 151 -2.64 17.49 -9.57
N ALA A 152 -1.98 17.48 -8.40
CA ALA A 152 -2.54 18.00 -7.16
C ALA A 152 -3.18 19.41 -7.31
N SER A 153 -2.69 20.21 -8.27
CA SER A 153 -3.32 21.45 -8.78
C SER A 153 -4.82 21.38 -9.13
N ARG A 154 -5.34 20.21 -9.46
CA ARG A 154 -6.76 19.96 -9.78
C ARG A 154 -7.62 19.89 -8.51
N PHE A 155 -6.99 19.68 -7.36
CA PHE A 155 -7.57 19.78 -6.03
C PHE A 155 -7.03 21.02 -5.29
N ALA A 156 -6.46 22.00 -5.99
CA ALA A 156 -6.00 23.23 -5.36
C ALA A 156 -7.16 23.91 -4.61
N ALA A 157 -6.85 24.65 -3.55
CA ALA A 157 -7.85 25.23 -2.65
C ALA A 157 -8.90 26.08 -3.40
N GLU A 158 -8.50 26.72 -4.49
CA GLU A 158 -9.36 27.56 -5.34
C GLU A 158 -10.45 26.75 -6.09
N ARG A 159 -10.24 25.43 -6.27
CA ARG A 159 -11.20 24.51 -6.91
C ARG A 159 -12.07 23.77 -5.89
N LEU A 160 -11.69 23.81 -4.62
CA LEU A 160 -12.39 23.19 -3.51
C LEU A 160 -13.25 24.21 -2.76
N VAL A 161 -14.03 24.99 -3.51
CA VAL A 161 -14.97 25.95 -2.91
C VAL A 161 -16.07 25.23 -2.12
N PRO A 162 -16.61 25.83 -1.04
CA PRO A 162 -17.74 25.26 -0.31
C PRO A 162 -18.90 24.93 -1.24
N GLY A 163 -19.42 23.70 -1.15
CA GLY A 163 -20.46 23.16 -2.01
C GLY A 163 -19.95 22.29 -3.17
N THR A 164 -18.66 22.31 -3.50
CA THR A 164 -18.06 21.39 -4.49
C THR A 164 -18.32 19.93 -4.10
N VAL A 165 -18.76 19.12 -5.05
CA VAL A 165 -18.99 17.68 -4.82
C VAL A 165 -17.80 16.88 -5.34
N LEU A 166 -17.17 16.13 -4.45
CA LEU A 166 -16.15 15.16 -4.79
C LEU A 166 -16.74 13.76 -4.79
N LYS A 167 -16.50 13.03 -5.88
CA LYS A 167 -16.90 11.62 -6.00
C LYS A 167 -15.74 10.74 -5.57
N ARG A 168 -15.94 9.95 -4.52
CA ARG A 168 -14.97 8.96 -4.07
C ARG A 168 -14.96 7.75 -5.02
N PHE A 169 -13.84 7.06 -5.13
CA PHE A 169 -13.66 5.96 -6.09
C PHE A 169 -14.56 4.75 -5.84
N ASP A 170 -15.13 4.61 -4.64
CA ASP A 170 -16.16 3.62 -4.30
C ASP A 170 -17.58 4.06 -4.72
N GLY A 171 -17.73 5.26 -5.31
CA GLY A 171 -18.99 5.81 -5.78
C GLY A 171 -19.69 6.73 -4.77
N ALA A 172 -19.22 6.81 -3.52
CA ALA A 172 -19.79 7.71 -2.53
C ALA A 172 -19.50 9.19 -2.87
N ALA A 173 -20.45 10.08 -2.58
CA ALA A 173 -20.35 11.51 -2.88
C ALA A 173 -20.18 12.32 -1.60
N PHE A 174 -19.27 13.30 -1.65
CA PHE A 174 -18.92 14.15 -0.52
C PHE A 174 -18.96 15.61 -0.94
N ARG A 175 -19.51 16.46 -0.08
CA ARG A 175 -19.55 17.91 -0.27
C ARG A 175 -18.39 18.54 0.50
N VAL A 176 -17.65 19.42 -0.15
CA VAL A 176 -16.65 20.26 0.50
C VAL A 176 -17.37 21.33 1.30
N LEU A 177 -17.07 21.44 2.59
CA LEU A 177 -17.58 22.52 3.45
C LEU A 177 -16.61 23.70 3.49
N GLY A 178 -15.31 23.42 3.38
CA GLY A 178 -14.26 24.43 3.34
C GLY A 178 -12.87 23.80 3.29
N VAL A 179 -11.86 24.65 3.10
CA VAL A 179 -10.44 24.27 3.19
C VAL A 179 -9.78 25.10 4.28
N HIS A 180 -9.20 24.43 5.27
CA HIS A 180 -8.57 25.03 6.44
C HIS A 180 -7.18 24.43 6.64
N ALA A 181 -6.14 25.26 6.64
CA ALA A 181 -4.75 24.85 6.87
C ALA A 181 -4.32 23.62 6.04
N GLY A 182 -4.64 23.63 4.74
CA GLY A 182 -4.29 22.53 3.81
C GLY A 182 -5.14 21.26 3.94
N HIS A 183 -6.21 21.29 4.75
CA HIS A 183 -7.17 20.20 4.89
C HIS A 183 -8.53 20.61 4.33
N ALA A 184 -9.15 19.75 3.54
CA ALA A 184 -10.53 19.89 3.13
C ALA A 184 -11.45 19.26 4.18
N GLU A 185 -12.46 20.01 4.62
CA GLU A 185 -13.58 19.48 5.39
C GLU A 185 -14.62 18.90 4.43
N LEU A 186 -14.97 17.63 4.62
CA LEU A 186 -15.87 16.88 3.75
C LEU A 186 -17.06 16.36 4.53
N GLU A 187 -18.26 16.49 3.96
CA GLU A 187 -19.51 15.94 4.47
C GLU A 187 -20.11 14.94 3.47
N GLY A 188 -20.46 13.74 3.93
CA GLY A 188 -21.11 12.75 3.07
C GLY A 188 -22.50 13.21 2.63
N VAL A 189 -22.82 13.06 1.34
CA VAL A 189 -24.11 13.49 0.77
C VAL A 189 -25.25 12.56 1.18
N SER A 190 -25.01 11.25 1.17
CA SER A 190 -26.01 10.24 1.55
C SER A 190 -25.97 9.88 3.04
N GLU A 191 -24.81 10.07 3.68
CA GLU A 191 -24.59 9.79 5.10
C GLU A 191 -23.89 11.01 5.72
N PRO A 192 -24.50 11.72 6.69
CA PRO A 192 -24.02 13.01 7.18
C PRO A 192 -22.86 12.86 8.16
N TYR A 193 -21.83 12.11 7.79
CA TYR A 193 -20.57 12.07 8.54
C TYR A 193 -19.60 13.10 7.97
N ARG A 194 -18.86 13.74 8.88
CA ARG A 194 -17.87 14.77 8.56
C ARG A 194 -16.47 14.33 8.92
N PHE A 195 -15.52 14.68 8.07
CA PHE A 195 -14.10 14.42 8.34
C PHE A 195 -13.23 15.43 7.61
N TYR A 196 -11.97 15.49 8.03
CA TYR A 196 -10.94 16.33 7.44
C TYR A 196 -9.94 15.45 6.71
N MET A 197 -9.54 15.87 5.51
CA MET A 197 -8.52 15.17 4.72
C MET A 197 -7.53 16.18 4.16
N LYS A 198 -6.24 15.85 4.14
CA LYS A 198 -5.27 16.73 3.49
C LYS A 198 -5.62 16.86 2.02
N VAL A 199 -5.55 18.09 1.51
CA VAL A 199 -5.89 18.41 0.12
C VAL A 199 -5.07 17.56 -0.87
N GLU A 200 -3.79 17.32 -0.56
CA GLU A 200 -2.90 16.48 -1.37
C GLU A 200 -3.28 14.99 -1.39
N GLU A 201 -4.03 14.53 -0.39
CA GLU A 201 -4.48 13.14 -0.25
C GLU A 201 -5.82 12.89 -0.98
N LEU A 202 -6.58 13.95 -1.30
CA LEU A 202 -7.87 13.82 -1.98
C LEU A 202 -7.75 13.05 -3.29
N ARG A 203 -6.66 13.27 -4.05
CA ARG A 203 -6.42 12.60 -5.33
C ARG A 203 -6.33 11.06 -5.25
N PHE A 204 -6.15 10.51 -4.06
CA PHE A 204 -6.06 9.05 -3.86
C PHE A 204 -7.40 8.40 -3.58
N GLN A 205 -8.40 9.20 -3.22
CA GLN A 205 -9.72 8.69 -2.85
C GLN A 205 -10.80 9.25 -3.76
N PHE A 206 -10.60 10.43 -4.33
CA PHE A 206 -11.61 11.19 -5.06
C PHE A 206 -11.20 11.44 -6.50
N SER A 207 -12.20 11.44 -7.37
CA SER A 207 -12.13 12.06 -8.69
C SER A 207 -12.03 13.59 -8.53
N PRO A 208 -11.33 14.28 -9.46
CA PRO A 208 -11.25 15.73 -9.42
C PRO A 208 -12.65 16.33 -9.64
N PRO A 209 -12.92 17.52 -9.07
CA PRO A 209 -14.16 18.23 -9.38
C PRO A 209 -14.20 18.61 -10.88
N GLU A 210 -15.41 18.58 -11.46
CA GLU A 210 -15.67 18.98 -12.85
C GLU A 210 -15.43 20.48 -13.08
#